data_AF-U6RDH8-F1
#
_entry.id   AF-U6RDH8-F1
#
_cell.length_a   1.000
_cell.length_b   1.000
_cell.length_c   1.000
_cell.angle_alpha   90.00
_cell.angle_beta   90.00
_cell.angle_gamma   90.00
#
_symmetry.space_group_name_H-M   'P 1'
#
loop_
_entity.id
_entity.type
_entity.pdbx_description
1 polymer ?
#
loop_
_entity_poly.entity_id
_entity_poly.type
_entity_poly.pdbx_seq_one_letter_code
_entity_poly.pdbx_strand_id
1 'polypeptide(L)' 'MKYARIIKLFAEKGHLTYEDAMDKFYNSDTYTIISEGVADMHCMSDEYLADELLLEFGMMHAPGTSLAFKK' A
#
# COMPACT_ATOMS: atom_id res chain seq x y z
N MET A 1 -1.32 16.93 0.89
CA MET A 1 -0.33 15.91 1.27
C MET A 1 -0.74 14.58 0.66
N LYS A 2 -0.05 14.08 -0.38
CA LYS A 2 -0.42 12.83 -1.10
C LYS A 2 -0.28 11.60 -0.18
N TYR A 3 0.85 11.48 0.53
CA TYR A 3 1.11 10.34 1.43
C TYR A 3 0.07 10.19 2.53
N ALA A 4 -0.37 11.28 3.16
CA ALA A 4 -1.42 11.20 4.19
C ALA A 4 -2.73 10.59 3.67
N ARG A 5 -3.10 10.85 2.41
CA ARG A 5 -4.30 10.27 1.79
C ARG A 5 -4.10 8.78 1.48
N ILE A 6 -2.93 8.41 0.97
CA ILE A 6 -2.57 7.00 0.72
C ILE A 6 -2.58 6.21 2.03
N ILE A 7 -1.92 6.69 3.08
CA ILE A 7 -1.87 6.04 4.40
C ILE A 7 -3.27 5.86 4.97
N LYS A 8 -4.14 6.88 4.85
CA LYS A 8 -5.53 6.79 5.31
C LYS A 8 -6.30 5.70 4.55
N LEU A 9 -6.22 5.68 3.22
CA LEU A 9 -6.88 4.66 2.40
C LEU A 9 -6.34 3.26 2.68
N PHE A 10 -5.02 3.13 2.87
CA PHE A 10 -4.38 1.88 3.23
C PHE A 10 -4.85 1.36 4.60
N ALA A 11 -4.98 2.25 5.59
CA ALA A 11 -5.52 1.91 6.90
C ALA A 11 -6.98 1.42 6.82
N GLU A 12 -7.82 2.14 6.07
CA GLU A 12 -9.23 1.82 5.89
C GLU A 12 -9.43 0.47 5.18
N LYS A 13 -8.70 0.22 4.09
CA LYS A 13 -8.79 -1.01 3.30
C LYS A 13 -8.16 -2.23 4.00
N GLY A 14 -7.04 -2.02 4.71
CA GLY A 14 -6.30 -3.07 5.40
C GLY A 14 -6.79 -3.36 6.82
N HIS A 15 -7.82 -2.64 7.29
CA HIS A 15 -8.31 -2.69 8.67
C HIS A 15 -7.20 -2.47 9.72
N LEU A 16 -6.30 -1.53 9.43
CA LEU A 16 -5.19 -1.15 10.30
C LEU A 16 -5.50 0.11 11.10
N THR A 17 -4.80 0.32 12.21
CA THR A 17 -4.76 1.65 12.80
C THR A 17 -4.00 2.60 11.86
N TYR A 18 -4.25 3.91 11.99
CA TYR A 18 -3.51 4.90 11.21
C TYR A 18 -2.00 4.85 11.52
N GLU A 19 -1.64 4.57 12.77
CA GLU A 19 -0.25 4.44 13.22
C GLU A 19 0.43 3.22 12.57
N ASP A 20 -0.22 2.05 12.59
CA ASP A 20 0.30 0.83 11.94
C ASP A 20 0.43 1.01 10.42
N ALA A 21 -0.56 1.66 9.80
CA ALA A 21 -0.53 1.95 8.36
C ALA A 21 0.61 2.92 8.02
N MET A 22 0.89 3.90 8.88
CA MET A 22 1.98 4.85 8.69
C MET A 22 3.35 4.18 8.82
N ASP A 23 3.54 3.34 9.85
CA ASP A 23 4.78 2.57 10.02
C ASP A 23 5.04 1.65 8.83
N LYS A 24 4.02 0.89 8.42
CA LYS A 24 4.10 0.03 7.23
C LYS A 24 4.38 0.81 5.95
N PHE A 25 3.73 1.97 5.75
CA PHE A 25 3.95 2.80 4.58
C PHE A 25 5.41 3.24 4.45
N TYR A 26 6.02 3.78 5.50
CA TYR A 26 7.41 4.25 5.41
C TYR A 26 8.45 3.13 5.34
N ASN A 27 8.07 1.90 5.70
CA ASN A 27 8.90 0.70 5.56
C ASN A 27 8.58 -0.11 4.29
N SER A 28 7.78 0.43 3.36
CA SER A 28 7.35 -0.27 2.15
C SER A 28 8.27 -0.02 0.94
N ASP A 29 8.37 -1.02 0.08
CA ASP A 29 8.98 -0.89 -1.24
C ASP A 29 8.16 0.09 -2.11
N THR A 30 6.83 0.04 -1.98
CA THR A 30 5.91 0.97 -2.64
C THR A 30 6.26 2.44 -2.34
N TYR A 31 6.53 2.78 -1.07
CA TYR A 31 6.97 4.13 -0.70
C TYR A 31 8.29 4.51 -1.37
N THR A 32 9.28 3.61 -1.36
CA THR A 32 10.59 3.83 -1.99
C THR A 32 10.40 4.18 -3.48
N ILE A 33 9.66 3.34 -4.22
CA ILE A 33 9.36 3.53 -5.64
C ILE A 33 8.64 4.86 -5.91
N ILE A 34 7.64 5.22 -5.09
CA ILE A 34 6.94 6.51 -5.21
C ILE A 34 7.92 7.68 -4.95
N SER A 35 8.76 7.57 -3.93
CA SER A 35 9.67 8.65 -3.50
C SER A 35 10.81 8.89 -4.49
N GLU A 36 11.29 7.83 -5.14
CA GLU A 36 12.32 7.89 -6.18
C GLU A 36 11.76 8.24 -7.57
N GLY A 37 10.42 8.29 -7.69
CA GLY A 37 9.74 8.61 -8.94
C GLY A 37 9.84 7.49 -9.98
N VAL A 38 10.10 6.25 -9.55
CA VAL A 38 10.24 5.10 -10.45
C VAL A 38 8.91 4.81 -11.13
N ALA A 39 8.94 4.60 -12.45
CA ALA A 39 7.78 4.30 -13.29
C ALA A 39 6.62 5.29 -13.15
N ASP A 40 6.90 6.56 -12.81
CA ASP A 40 5.90 7.59 -12.57
C ASP A 40 4.84 7.22 -11.51
N MET A 41 5.20 6.34 -10.55
CA MET A 41 4.28 5.87 -9.51
C MET A 41 3.71 7.01 -8.65
N HIS A 42 4.44 8.11 -8.51
CA HIS A 42 3.97 9.32 -7.83
C HIS A 42 2.79 10.01 -8.55
N CYS A 43 2.58 9.75 -9.84
CA CYS A 43 1.44 10.25 -10.62
C CYS A 43 0.19 9.36 -10.50
N MET A 44 0.33 8.12 -10.01
CA MET A 44 -0.77 7.19 -9.90
C MET A 44 -1.81 7.61 -8.85
N SER A 45 -3.04 7.08 -8.95
CA SER A 45 -4.11 7.42 -8.01
C SER A 45 -3.78 6.95 -6.59
N ASP A 46 -4.38 7.61 -5.60
CA ASP A 46 -4.13 7.27 -4.20
C ASP A 46 -4.71 5.88 -3.87
N GLU A 47 -5.81 5.49 -4.52
CA GLU A 47 -6.43 4.16 -4.39
C GLU A 47 -5.53 3.04 -4.92
N TYR A 48 -4.90 3.26 -6.09
CA TYR A 48 -3.99 2.30 -6.70
C TYR A 48 -2.77 2.06 -5.81
N LEU A 49 -2.15 3.14 -5.31
CA LEU A 49 -1.00 3.04 -4.43
C LEU A 49 -1.35 2.41 -3.08
N ALA A 50 -2.57 2.62 -2.58
CA ALA A 50 -3.06 1.89 -1.41
C ALA A 50 -3.24 0.38 -1.69
N ASP A 51 -3.67 0.01 -2.89
CA ASP A 51 -3.81 -1.40 -3.29
C ASP A 51 -2.45 -2.09 -3.45
N GLU A 52 -1.45 -1.42 -4.02
CA GLU A 52 -0.06 -1.92 -4.08
C GLU A 52 0.50 -2.19 -2.68
N LEU A 53 0.25 -1.31 -1.71
CA LEU A 53 0.62 -1.56 -0.30
C LEU A 53 -0.08 -2.79 0.28
N LEU A 54 -1.37 -2.97 -0.01
CA LEU A 54 -2.11 -4.15 0.46
C LEU A 54 -1.57 -5.43 -0.18
N LEU A 55 -1.18 -5.39 -1.46
CA LEU A 55 -0.54 -6.51 -2.14
C LEU A 55 0.82 -6.83 -1.52
N GLU A 56 1.65 -5.81 -1.30
CA GLU A 56 2.99 -5.94 -0.70
C GLU A 56 2.95 -6.62 0.66
N PHE A 57 1.98 -6.24 1.52
CA PHE A 57 1.82 -6.82 2.85
C PHE A 57 0.91 -8.06 2.88
N GLY A 58 0.48 -8.59 1.73
CA GLY A 58 -0.36 -9.79 1.65
C GLY A 58 -1.77 -9.64 2.24
N MET A 59 -2.27 -8.40 2.30
CA MET A 59 -3.60 -8.02 2.78
C MET A 59 -4.64 -7.96 1.65
N MET A 60 -4.18 -7.94 0.41
CA MET A 60 -5.00 -8.03 -0.81
C MET A 60 -4.42 -9.11 -1.74
N HIS A 61 -5.28 -9.68 -2.59
CA HIS A 61 -4.88 -10.59 -3.66
C HIS A 61 -5.13 -9.97 -5.02
N ALA A 62 -4.12 -10.04 -5.89
CA ALA A 62 -4.32 -9.76 -7.29
C ALA A 62 -5.32 -10.81 -7.86
N PRO A 63 -6.27 -10.40 -8.71
CA PRO A 63 -7.22 -11.32 -9.32
C PRO A 63 -6.49 -12.53 -9.96
N GLY A 64 -6.82 -13.74 -9.50
CA GLY A 64 -6.18 -14.98 -9.98
C GLY A 64 -5.07 -15.56 -9.09
N THR A 65 -4.77 -14.95 -7.93
CA THR A 65 -3.85 -15.52 -6.92
C THR A 65 -4.62 -16.07 -5.72
N SER A 66 -4.39 -17.32 -5.32
CA SER A 66 -5.07 -17.94 -4.16
C SER A 66 -4.39 -17.55 -2.83
N LEU A 67 -5.20 -17.23 -1.82
CA LEU A 67 -4.83 -17.12 -0.40
C LEU A 67 -4.29 -18.46 0.12
N ALA A 68 -3.01 -18.75 -0.11
CA ALA A 68 -2.32 -19.69 0.75
C ALA A 68 -2.03 -18.94 2.06
N PHE A 69 -2.98 -18.96 2.99
CA PHE A 69 -2.75 -18.56 4.38
C PHE A 69 -1.59 -19.43 4.90
N LYS A 70 -0.38 -18.88 4.90
CA LYS A 70 0.79 -19.58 5.40
C LYS A 70 0.67 -19.61 6.92
N LYS A 71 0.28 -20.79 7.42
CA LYS A 71 0.27 -21.14 8.85
C LYS A 71 1.62 -20.92 9.50
#